data_AF-A0A1F6ZAT0-F1
#
_entry.id   AF-A0A1F6ZAT0-F1
#
_cell.length_a   1.000
_cell.length_b   1.000
_cell.length_c   1.000
_cell.angle_alpha   90.00
_cell.angle_beta   90.00
_cell.angle_gamma   90.00
#
_symmetry.space_group_name_H-M   'P 1'
#
loop_
_entity.id
_entity.type
_entity.pdbx_description
1 polymer ?
#
loop_
_entity_poly.entity_id
_entity_poly.type
_entity_poly.pdbx_seq_one_letter_code
_entity_poly.pdbx_strand_id
1 'polypeptide(L)'
;MTILAYIPVLHRGYWELFAAYPTADTLLILPGDTAQEFTPHRKEIRALPEEKIVQAISSWRLFKSVAMLDEKILGQLAANATPLAIPDELVTTQFVAKYLPKNPLEKSSIFLRWDAAKVKERLQPHPDKIMDAARIEGLKSSDWWRQVGAVAVRNGKIIAQTHNTHLPDEQQPYAEGDPRAHFHKGEAVELMTAIHAEAKLIGEAARKGLSLEGTELFLTDFPCPTCAKLIAAASFAKVYYQHGYTMLDGERVLKSAGVEIINLTK
;
A
#
# COMPACT_ATOMS: atom_id res chain seq x y z
N MET A 1 -1.66 -30.73 -2.61
CA MET A 1 -1.38 -29.43 -3.26
C MET A 1 -0.02 -29.52 -3.93
N THR A 2 0.16 -28.91 -5.09
CA THR A 2 1.45 -28.90 -5.82
C THR A 2 1.97 -27.47 -5.91
N ILE A 3 3.22 -27.23 -5.54
CA ILE A 3 3.87 -25.95 -5.80
C ILE A 3 4.47 -25.99 -7.20
N LEU A 4 4.20 -24.97 -8.00
CA LEU A 4 4.84 -24.76 -9.30
C LEU A 4 5.59 -23.44 -9.26
N ALA A 5 6.89 -23.44 -9.54
CA ALA A 5 7.71 -22.24 -9.53
C ALA A 5 8.89 -22.32 -10.50
N TYR A 6 9.27 -21.18 -11.08
CA TYR A 6 10.57 -21.04 -11.73
C TYR A 6 11.62 -20.66 -10.70
N ILE A 7 12.65 -21.49 -10.52
CA ILE A 7 13.68 -21.31 -9.47
C ILE A 7 15.05 -21.32 -10.13
N PRO A 8 15.61 -20.17 -10.54
CA PRO A 8 16.97 -20.12 -11.11
C PRO A 8 18.06 -20.09 -10.03
N VAL A 9 17.78 -19.48 -8.87
CA VAL A 9 18.74 -19.28 -7.78
C VAL A 9 18.06 -19.57 -6.45
N LEU A 10 18.70 -20.35 -5.57
CA LEU A 10 18.18 -20.56 -4.22
C LEU A 10 18.49 -19.35 -3.33
N HIS A 11 17.44 -18.76 -2.77
CA HIS A 11 17.53 -17.69 -1.78
C HIS A 11 16.33 -17.75 -0.82
N ARG A 12 16.37 -16.92 0.23
CA ARG A 12 15.39 -16.89 1.32
C ARG A 12 13.92 -16.86 0.85
N GLY A 13 13.61 -16.16 -0.24
CA GLY A 13 12.23 -16.03 -0.74
C GLY A 13 11.61 -17.35 -1.18
N TYR A 14 12.39 -18.27 -1.78
CA TYR A 14 11.88 -19.60 -2.11
C TYR A 14 11.61 -20.44 -0.86
N TRP A 15 12.43 -20.28 0.18
CA TRP A 15 12.19 -20.95 1.46
C TRP A 15 10.90 -20.43 2.12
N GLU A 16 10.68 -19.11 2.11
CA GLU A 16 9.42 -18.52 2.59
C GLU A 16 8.22 -19.00 1.77
N LEU A 17 8.39 -19.19 0.45
CA LEU A 17 7.34 -19.72 -0.42
C LEU A 17 6.96 -21.15 -0.01
N PHE A 18 7.95 -22.00 0.25
CA PHE A 18 7.69 -23.37 0.68
C PHE A 18 7.03 -23.40 2.06
N ALA A 19 7.47 -22.53 2.98
CA ALA A 19 6.90 -22.40 4.32
C ALA A 19 5.44 -21.89 4.31
N ALA A 20 5.06 -21.09 3.31
CA ALA A 20 3.68 -20.62 3.14
C ALA A 20 2.71 -21.75 2.77
N TYR A 21 3.21 -22.87 2.24
CA TYR A 21 2.41 -24.01 1.77
C TYR A 21 2.85 -25.33 2.42
N PRO A 22 2.69 -25.50 3.75
CA PRO A 22 3.19 -26.67 4.47
C PRO A 22 2.48 -27.98 4.07
N THR A 23 1.30 -27.90 3.44
CA THR A 23 0.53 -29.06 2.96
C THR A 23 0.85 -29.44 1.51
N ALA A 24 1.82 -28.78 0.88
CA ALA A 24 2.27 -29.13 -0.46
C ALA A 24 3.22 -30.33 -0.42
N ASP A 25 2.84 -31.41 -1.07
CA ASP A 25 3.62 -32.66 -1.11
C ASP A 25 4.59 -32.70 -2.30
N THR A 26 4.32 -31.92 -3.35
CA THR A 26 5.06 -31.94 -4.61
C THR A 26 5.52 -30.55 -4.99
N LEU A 27 6.80 -30.41 -5.35
CA LEU A 27 7.35 -29.23 -5.99
C LEU A 27 7.70 -29.54 -7.45
N LEU A 28 7.15 -28.76 -8.37
CA LEU A 28 7.49 -28.77 -9.78
C LEU A 28 8.25 -27.51 -10.14
N ILE A 29 9.42 -27.69 -10.75
CA ILE A 29 10.30 -26.60 -11.16
C ILE A 29 10.14 -26.38 -12.65
N LEU A 30 9.86 -25.15 -13.07
CA LEU A 30 9.82 -24.81 -14.49
C LEU A 30 11.23 -24.82 -15.10
N PRO A 31 11.42 -25.45 -16.27
CA PRO A 31 12.66 -25.34 -17.03
C PRO A 31 12.96 -23.89 -17.45
N GLY A 32 14.24 -23.55 -17.49
CA GLY A 32 14.76 -22.24 -17.89
C GLY A 32 14.41 -21.88 -19.33
N ASP A 33 14.35 -22.86 -20.23
CA ASP A 33 13.96 -22.62 -21.63
C ASP A 33 12.47 -22.31 -21.77
N THR A 34 11.62 -22.94 -20.97
CA THR A 34 10.20 -22.60 -20.88
C THR A 34 9.99 -21.22 -20.23
N ALA A 35 10.76 -20.93 -19.19
CA ALA A 35 10.71 -19.64 -18.51
C ALA A 35 11.15 -18.48 -19.43
N GLN A 36 12.07 -18.74 -20.37
CA GLN A 36 12.58 -17.74 -21.31
C GLN A 36 11.47 -17.10 -22.16
N GLU A 37 10.41 -17.85 -22.48
CA GLU A 37 9.24 -17.36 -23.22
C GLU A 37 8.58 -16.15 -22.52
N PHE A 38 8.65 -16.10 -21.19
CA PHE A 38 7.98 -15.10 -20.34
C PHE A 38 8.95 -14.10 -19.71
N THR A 39 10.25 -14.20 -20.02
CA THR A 39 11.26 -13.23 -19.58
C THR A 39 11.68 -12.33 -20.73
N PRO A 40 11.51 -10.99 -20.63
CA PRO A 40 11.85 -10.07 -21.70
C PRO A 40 13.34 -10.07 -22.10
N HIS A 41 14.23 -10.47 -21.19
CA HIS A 41 15.68 -10.46 -21.39
C HIS A 41 16.33 -11.62 -20.63
N ARG A 42 17.32 -12.29 -21.24
CA ARG A 42 18.12 -13.36 -20.61
C ARG A 42 18.92 -12.76 -19.44
N LYS A 43 18.38 -12.79 -18.22
CA LYS A 43 18.91 -12.04 -17.07
C LYS A 43 19.36 -12.87 -15.87
N GLU A 44 19.46 -14.18 -15.99
CA GLU A 44 19.87 -15.02 -14.85
C GLU A 44 21.28 -15.57 -15.00
N ILE A 45 22.28 -14.67 -15.00
CA ILE A 45 23.71 -15.02 -15.00
C ILE A 45 24.13 -15.83 -13.75
N ARG A 46 23.28 -15.84 -12.72
CA ARG A 46 23.49 -16.53 -11.45
C ARG A 46 22.76 -17.88 -11.39
N ALA A 47 22.04 -18.25 -12.45
CA ALA A 47 21.25 -19.47 -12.46
C ALA A 47 22.14 -20.69 -12.21
N LEU A 48 21.70 -21.56 -11.30
CA LEU A 48 22.30 -22.87 -11.13
C LEU A 48 21.74 -23.82 -12.21
N PRO A 49 22.50 -24.87 -12.59
CA PRO A 49 21.94 -25.97 -13.37
C PRO A 49 20.71 -26.56 -12.67
N GLU A 50 19.67 -26.87 -13.44
CA GLU A 50 18.37 -27.31 -12.93
C GLU A 50 18.48 -28.56 -12.05
N GLU A 51 19.38 -29.48 -12.43
CA GLU A 51 19.64 -30.70 -11.67
C GLU A 51 20.19 -30.41 -10.28
N LYS A 52 21.02 -29.35 -10.15
CA LYS A 52 21.56 -28.93 -8.85
C LYS A 52 20.48 -28.34 -7.96
N ILE A 53 19.51 -27.66 -8.54
CA ILE A 53 18.38 -27.08 -7.79
C ILE A 53 17.46 -28.18 -7.29
N VAL A 54 17.08 -29.12 -8.16
CA VAL A 54 16.30 -30.32 -7.77
C VAL A 54 17.02 -31.10 -6.68
N GLN A 55 18.33 -31.36 -6.85
CA GLN A 55 19.14 -32.07 -5.85
C GLN A 55 19.17 -31.33 -4.51
N ALA A 56 19.41 -30.02 -4.52
CA ALA A 56 19.49 -29.20 -3.31
C ALA A 56 18.16 -29.16 -2.56
N ILE A 57 17.04 -28.88 -3.23
CA ILE A 57 15.72 -28.80 -2.57
C ILE A 57 15.28 -30.18 -2.08
N SER A 58 15.53 -31.25 -2.84
CA SER A 58 15.24 -32.63 -2.41
C SER A 58 15.97 -32.98 -1.10
N SER A 59 17.20 -32.47 -0.92
CA SER A 59 17.97 -32.71 0.31
C SER A 59 17.35 -32.08 1.56
N TRP A 60 16.50 -31.05 1.40
CA TRP A 60 15.81 -30.40 2.51
C TRP A 60 14.64 -31.22 3.06
N ARG A 61 14.21 -32.26 2.33
CA ARG A 61 13.11 -33.18 2.72
C ARG A 61 11.80 -32.46 3.07
N LEU A 62 11.53 -31.34 2.40
CA LEU A 62 10.30 -30.57 2.56
C LEU A 62 9.14 -31.15 1.73
N PHE A 63 9.45 -31.83 0.63
CA PHE A 63 8.48 -32.37 -0.31
C PHE A 63 8.68 -33.88 -0.45
N LYS A 64 7.58 -34.61 -0.72
CA LYS A 64 7.63 -36.04 -1.09
C LYS A 64 8.24 -36.22 -2.49
N SER A 65 8.00 -35.26 -3.37
CA SER A 65 8.52 -35.27 -4.74
C SER A 65 8.98 -33.89 -5.17
N VAL A 66 10.18 -33.79 -5.73
CA VAL A 66 10.72 -32.60 -6.39
C VAL A 66 11.13 -33.00 -7.80
N ALA A 67 10.56 -32.37 -8.82
CA ALA A 67 10.83 -32.73 -10.21
C ALA A 67 10.82 -31.51 -11.12
N MET A 68 11.52 -31.63 -12.24
CA MET A 68 11.36 -30.68 -13.36
C MET A 68 10.01 -30.91 -14.03
N LEU A 69 9.39 -29.83 -14.47
CA LEU A 69 8.18 -29.89 -15.27
C LEU A 69 8.53 -30.32 -16.70
N ASP A 70 7.94 -31.42 -17.16
CA ASP A 70 8.00 -31.89 -18.54
C ASP A 70 6.60 -31.86 -19.20
N GLU A 71 6.55 -32.14 -20.50
CA GLU A 71 5.28 -32.14 -21.27
C GLU A 71 4.26 -33.16 -20.75
N LYS A 72 4.74 -34.31 -20.23
CA LYS A 72 3.88 -35.37 -19.71
C LYS A 72 3.21 -34.93 -18.42
N ILE A 73 3.98 -34.37 -17.48
CA ILE A 73 3.49 -33.82 -16.22
C ILE A 73 2.54 -32.66 -16.52
N LEU A 74 2.89 -31.77 -17.45
CA LEU A 74 2.03 -30.66 -17.85
C LEU A 74 0.66 -31.14 -18.34
N GLY A 75 0.63 -32.15 -19.21
CA GLY A 75 -0.62 -32.76 -19.69
C GLY A 75 -1.45 -33.37 -18.56
N GLN A 76 -0.82 -34.00 -17.58
CA GLN A 76 -1.50 -34.55 -16.40
C GLN A 76 -2.07 -33.46 -15.49
N LEU A 77 -1.32 -32.37 -15.25
CA LEU A 77 -1.79 -31.23 -14.47
C LEU A 77 -3.04 -30.61 -15.09
N ALA A 78 -3.02 -30.42 -16.42
CA ALA A 78 -4.13 -29.85 -17.16
C ALA A 78 -5.37 -30.76 -17.14
N ALA A 79 -5.18 -32.07 -17.39
CA ALA A 79 -6.26 -33.04 -17.44
C ALA A 79 -6.98 -33.21 -16.09
N ASN A 80 -6.21 -33.21 -14.98
CA ASN A 80 -6.75 -33.43 -13.64
C ASN A 80 -7.20 -32.15 -12.93
N ALA A 81 -7.04 -30.98 -13.56
CA ALA A 81 -7.26 -29.68 -12.93
C ALA A 81 -6.60 -29.59 -11.53
N THR A 82 -5.37 -30.11 -11.43
CA THR A 82 -4.63 -30.19 -10.16
C THR A 82 -4.51 -28.80 -9.52
N PRO A 83 -4.86 -28.63 -8.23
CA PRO A 83 -4.65 -27.37 -7.52
C PRO A 83 -3.17 -27.00 -7.41
N LEU A 84 -2.83 -25.75 -7.76
CA LEU A 84 -1.47 -25.24 -7.80
C LEU A 84 -1.28 -24.07 -6.85
N ALA A 85 -0.21 -24.11 -6.08
CA ALA A 85 0.35 -22.96 -5.37
C ALA A 85 1.50 -22.38 -6.19
N ILE A 86 1.45 -21.09 -6.50
CA ILE A 86 2.46 -20.41 -7.32
C ILE A 86 2.94 -19.11 -6.67
N PRO A 87 4.20 -18.69 -6.88
CA PRO A 87 4.59 -17.34 -6.55
C PRO A 87 3.89 -16.33 -7.46
N ASP A 88 3.50 -15.19 -6.89
CA ASP A 88 2.91 -14.06 -7.61
C ASP A 88 4.00 -13.24 -8.30
N GLU A 89 4.56 -13.84 -9.34
CA GLU A 89 5.64 -13.31 -10.17
C GLU A 89 5.40 -13.61 -11.66
N LEU A 90 6.04 -12.81 -12.51
CA LEU A 90 5.70 -12.69 -13.93
C LEU A 90 5.71 -14.03 -14.73
N VAL A 91 6.61 -14.98 -14.48
CA VAL A 91 6.90 -16.12 -15.39
C VAL A 91 5.92 -17.22 -15.11
N THR A 92 5.81 -17.62 -13.85
CA THR A 92 4.92 -18.66 -13.39
C THR A 92 3.47 -18.21 -13.55
N THR A 93 3.17 -16.94 -13.26
CA THR A 93 1.83 -16.38 -13.50
C THR A 93 1.46 -16.41 -14.97
N GLN A 94 2.34 -15.98 -15.88
CA GLN A 94 2.06 -16.02 -17.32
C GLN A 94 2.04 -17.45 -17.88
N PHE A 95 2.93 -18.32 -17.40
CA PHE A 95 2.98 -19.72 -17.78
C PHE A 95 1.67 -20.43 -17.44
N VAL A 96 1.19 -20.29 -16.21
CA VAL A 96 -0.06 -20.91 -15.77
C VAL A 96 -1.25 -20.32 -16.52
N ALA A 97 -1.27 -19.00 -16.73
CA ALA A 97 -2.33 -18.37 -17.52
C ALA A 97 -2.39 -18.89 -18.97
N LYS A 98 -1.24 -19.21 -19.56
CA LYS A 98 -1.14 -19.73 -20.93
C LYS A 98 -1.46 -21.22 -21.02
N TYR A 99 -0.85 -22.04 -20.16
CA TYR A 99 -0.84 -23.50 -20.31
C TYR A 99 -1.77 -24.24 -19.34
N LEU A 100 -2.14 -23.63 -18.21
CA LEU A 100 -2.96 -24.23 -17.15
C LEU A 100 -4.13 -23.31 -16.72
N PRO A 101 -4.91 -22.73 -17.65
CA PRO A 101 -5.90 -21.69 -17.33
C PRO A 101 -7.10 -22.19 -16.51
N LYS A 102 -7.35 -23.50 -16.48
CA LYS A 102 -8.49 -24.13 -15.78
C LYS A 102 -8.13 -24.68 -14.40
N ASN A 103 -6.85 -24.65 -14.03
CA ASN A 103 -6.39 -25.20 -12.75
C ASN A 103 -6.73 -24.23 -11.61
N PRO A 104 -7.20 -24.72 -10.44
CA PRO A 104 -7.35 -23.89 -9.25
C PRO A 104 -5.98 -23.35 -8.79
N LEU A 105 -5.90 -22.04 -8.52
CA LEU A 105 -4.64 -21.36 -8.20
C LEU A 105 -4.68 -20.67 -6.84
N GLU A 106 -3.61 -20.84 -6.09
CA GLU A 106 -3.29 -20.04 -4.91
C GLU A 106 -1.97 -19.30 -5.16
N LYS A 107 -1.97 -17.99 -4.94
CA LYS A 107 -0.81 -17.13 -5.23
C LYS A 107 -0.17 -16.63 -3.94
N SER A 108 1.17 -16.63 -3.90
CA SER A 108 1.94 -16.08 -2.78
C SER A 108 2.74 -14.84 -3.20
N SER A 109 2.52 -13.71 -2.51
CA SER A 109 3.09 -12.41 -2.84
C SER A 109 4.54 -12.20 -2.37
N ILE A 110 5.30 -13.27 -2.18
CA ILE A 110 6.68 -13.21 -1.68
C ILE A 110 7.58 -12.54 -2.72
N PHE A 111 8.47 -11.66 -2.25
CA PHE A 111 9.42 -10.98 -3.13
C PHE A 111 10.49 -11.97 -3.60
N LEU A 112 10.27 -12.55 -4.78
CA LEU A 112 11.25 -13.40 -5.45
C LEU A 112 12.13 -12.61 -6.40
N ARG A 113 11.53 -11.70 -7.17
CA ARG A 113 12.21 -11.02 -8.27
C ARG A 113 11.55 -9.69 -8.62
N TRP A 114 12.29 -8.91 -9.39
CA TRP A 114 11.81 -7.66 -9.94
C TRP A 114 10.68 -7.91 -10.95
N ASP A 115 9.56 -7.19 -10.78
CA ASP A 115 8.41 -7.23 -11.67
C ASP A 115 8.09 -5.81 -12.16
N ALA A 116 8.19 -5.60 -13.47
CA ALA A 116 7.93 -4.31 -14.10
C ALA A 116 6.51 -3.80 -13.83
N ALA A 117 5.52 -4.70 -13.79
CA ALA A 117 4.13 -4.33 -13.56
C ALA A 117 3.95 -3.81 -12.13
N LYS A 118 4.52 -4.49 -11.13
CA LYS A 118 4.53 -4.05 -9.72
C LYS A 118 5.32 -2.74 -9.52
N VAL A 119 6.36 -2.50 -10.32
CA VAL A 119 7.08 -1.21 -10.30
C VAL A 119 6.29 -0.08 -10.96
N LYS A 120 5.55 -0.36 -12.04
CA LYS A 120 4.65 0.62 -12.66
C LYS A 120 3.46 0.94 -11.76
N GLU A 121 2.95 -0.02 -11.01
CA GLU A 121 1.96 0.22 -9.96
C GLU A 121 2.49 1.19 -8.89
N ARG A 122 3.77 1.05 -8.51
CA ARG A 122 4.49 2.02 -7.65
C ARG A 122 4.75 3.40 -8.28
N LEU A 123 4.35 3.67 -9.53
CA LEU A 123 4.40 5.03 -10.09
C LEU A 123 3.32 5.93 -9.50
N GLN A 124 2.24 5.36 -8.95
CA GLN A 124 1.39 6.14 -8.06
C GLN A 124 2.22 6.51 -6.82
N PRO A 125 2.27 7.79 -6.43
CA PRO A 125 3.10 8.21 -5.31
C PRO A 125 2.69 7.41 -4.07
N HIS A 126 3.64 6.67 -3.52
CA HIS A 126 3.44 5.93 -2.29
C HIS A 126 2.83 6.87 -1.22
N PRO A 127 1.84 6.44 -0.43
CA PRO A 127 1.19 7.26 0.58
C PRO A 127 2.17 8.09 1.43
N ASP A 128 3.30 7.50 1.84
CA ASP A 128 4.39 8.17 2.55
C ASP A 128 4.94 9.43 1.84
N LYS A 129 5.07 9.42 0.50
CA LYS A 129 5.57 10.59 -0.25
C LYS A 129 4.57 11.74 -0.24
N ILE A 130 3.28 11.44 -0.29
CA ILE A 130 2.23 12.45 -0.18
C ILE A 130 2.14 12.94 1.27
N MET A 131 2.28 12.05 2.24
CA MET A 131 2.35 12.43 3.65
C MET A 131 3.56 13.33 3.94
N ASP A 132 4.71 13.10 3.30
CA ASP A 132 5.86 14.01 3.36
C ASP A 132 5.51 15.41 2.80
N ALA A 133 4.73 15.50 1.73
CA ALA A 133 4.24 16.78 1.23
C ALA A 133 3.33 17.48 2.25
N ALA A 134 2.43 16.75 2.91
CA ALA A 134 1.60 17.28 3.99
C ALA A 134 2.45 17.77 5.17
N ARG A 135 3.49 17.02 5.55
CA ARG A 135 4.44 17.43 6.59
C ARG A 135 5.18 18.70 6.23
N ILE A 136 5.72 18.79 5.00
CA ILE A 136 6.43 19.99 4.51
C ILE A 136 5.48 21.19 4.46
N GLU A 137 4.23 21.00 4.06
CA GLU A 137 3.23 22.06 4.07
C GLU A 137 2.91 22.51 5.50
N GLY A 138 2.76 21.57 6.43
CA GLY A 138 2.55 21.85 7.86
C GLY A 138 3.65 22.73 8.46
N LEU A 139 4.92 22.54 8.08
CA LEU A 139 6.05 23.36 8.53
C LEU A 139 5.94 24.86 8.20
N LYS A 140 5.01 25.26 7.32
CA LYS A 140 4.73 26.67 7.03
C LYS A 140 3.81 27.32 8.07
N SER A 141 3.14 26.53 8.90
CA SER A 141 2.28 27.05 9.96
C SER A 141 3.10 27.77 11.04
N SER A 142 2.63 28.96 11.40
CA SER A 142 3.13 29.76 12.53
C SER A 142 2.48 29.39 13.86
N ASP A 143 1.56 28.43 13.90
CA ASP A 143 0.92 27.97 15.14
C ASP A 143 1.98 27.40 16.08
N TRP A 144 2.06 27.94 17.30
CA TRP A 144 3.08 27.59 18.29
C TRP A 144 2.82 26.22 18.95
N TRP A 145 1.59 25.69 18.85
CA TRP A 145 1.21 24.42 19.47
C TRP A 145 1.31 23.26 18.47
N ARG A 146 0.59 23.31 17.35
CA ARG A 146 0.62 22.24 16.34
C ARG A 146 0.75 22.80 14.94
N GLN A 147 1.76 22.34 14.22
CA GLN A 147 1.92 22.61 12.81
C GLN A 147 1.28 21.47 12.01
N VAL A 148 0.03 21.69 11.58
CA VAL A 148 -0.80 20.70 10.89
C VAL A 148 -0.80 21.00 9.39
N GLY A 149 -0.50 19.99 8.58
CA GLY A 149 -0.62 20.06 7.13
C GLY A 149 -1.72 19.15 6.60
N ALA A 150 -2.38 19.59 5.53
CA ALA A 150 -3.43 18.87 4.83
C ALA A 150 -3.19 18.90 3.31
N VAL A 151 -3.31 17.75 2.66
CA VAL A 151 -3.11 17.59 1.21
C VAL A 151 -4.23 16.76 0.62
N ALA A 152 -4.91 17.27 -0.40
CA ALA A 152 -5.91 16.53 -1.15
C ALA A 152 -5.32 16.00 -2.45
N VAL A 153 -5.59 14.73 -2.75
CA VAL A 153 -5.08 14.00 -3.91
C VAL A 153 -6.23 13.43 -4.73
N ARG A 154 -6.12 13.57 -6.06
CA ARG A 154 -7.01 12.92 -7.03
C ARG A 154 -6.16 12.23 -8.08
N ASN A 155 -6.42 10.95 -8.32
CA ASN A 155 -5.71 10.15 -9.33
C ASN A 155 -4.17 10.22 -9.18
N GLY A 156 -3.69 10.15 -7.93
CA GLY A 156 -2.26 10.23 -7.60
C GLY A 156 -1.63 11.63 -7.80
N LYS A 157 -2.42 12.68 -8.06
CA LYS A 157 -1.93 14.05 -8.18
C LYS A 157 -2.46 14.91 -7.05
N ILE A 158 -1.60 15.74 -6.49
CA ILE A 158 -1.99 16.74 -5.49
C ILE A 158 -2.81 17.84 -6.17
N ILE A 159 -4.01 18.09 -5.66
CA ILE A 159 -4.94 19.12 -6.16
C ILE A 159 -5.07 20.32 -5.23
N ALA A 160 -4.79 20.15 -3.94
CA ALA A 160 -4.78 21.22 -2.94
C ALA A 160 -3.82 20.86 -1.79
N GLN A 161 -3.19 21.87 -1.21
CA GLN A 161 -2.30 21.75 -0.05
C GLN A 161 -2.50 22.98 0.83
N THR A 162 -2.64 22.77 2.13
CA THR A 162 -2.82 23.85 3.10
C THR A 162 -2.23 23.44 4.45
N HIS A 163 -1.99 24.42 5.31
CA HIS A 163 -1.64 24.24 6.70
C HIS A 163 -2.57 25.09 7.57
N ASN A 164 -2.62 24.83 8.88
CA ASN A 164 -3.38 25.64 9.81
C ASN A 164 -2.77 27.05 9.95
N THR A 165 -3.62 28.07 9.99
CA THR A 165 -3.22 29.48 9.91
C THR A 165 -4.04 30.32 10.88
N HIS A 166 -3.38 31.20 11.64
CA HIS A 166 -4.08 32.16 12.51
C HIS A 166 -4.75 33.28 11.71
N LEU A 167 -5.94 33.71 12.16
CA LEU A 167 -6.73 34.75 11.53
C LEU A 167 -7.18 35.80 12.57
N PRO A 168 -7.22 37.10 12.23
CA PRO A 168 -6.99 37.66 10.88
C PRO A 168 -5.52 37.74 10.46
N ASP A 169 -4.57 37.63 11.40
CA ASP A 169 -3.14 37.68 11.12
C ASP A 169 -2.38 36.52 11.80
N GLU A 170 -1.30 36.06 11.17
CA GLU A 170 -0.50 34.95 11.67
C GLU A 170 0.23 35.23 13.00
N GLN A 171 0.53 36.50 13.28
CA GLN A 171 1.27 36.93 14.46
C GLN A 171 0.35 37.17 15.66
N GLN A 172 -0.97 37.11 15.47
CA GLN A 172 -1.93 37.43 16.53
C GLN A 172 -1.71 36.64 17.83
N PRO A 173 -1.44 35.33 17.83
CA PRO A 173 -1.18 34.58 19.07
C PRO A 173 0.00 35.12 19.88
N TYR A 174 1.00 35.71 19.21
CA TYR A 174 2.20 36.23 19.84
C TYR A 174 2.00 37.64 20.39
N ALA A 175 1.08 38.41 19.80
CA ALA A 175 0.78 39.78 20.21
C ALA A 175 -0.35 39.84 21.26
N GLU A 176 -1.42 39.07 21.06
CA GLU A 176 -2.67 39.14 21.83
C GLU A 176 -2.93 37.87 22.66
N GLY A 177 -2.17 36.80 22.41
CA GLY A 177 -2.40 35.48 23.00
C GLY A 177 -3.36 34.62 22.17
N ASP A 178 -3.46 33.35 22.57
CA ASP A 178 -4.41 32.40 22.01
C ASP A 178 -5.35 31.92 23.12
N PRO A 179 -6.69 31.94 22.93
CA PRO A 179 -7.64 31.44 23.92
C PRO A 179 -7.34 30.01 24.39
N ARG A 180 -6.73 29.17 23.53
CA ARG A 180 -6.27 27.82 23.88
C ARG A 180 -5.30 27.77 25.06
N ALA A 181 -4.56 28.85 25.32
CA ALA A 181 -3.60 28.90 26.43
C ALA A 181 -4.25 28.70 27.82
N HIS A 182 -5.58 28.83 27.91
CA HIS A 182 -6.34 28.62 29.14
C HIS A 182 -6.86 27.19 29.33
N PHE A 183 -6.64 26.28 28.37
CA PHE A 183 -7.24 24.95 28.35
C PHE A 183 -6.18 23.83 28.27
N HIS A 184 -6.52 22.66 28.80
CA HIS A 184 -5.66 21.49 28.67
C HIS A 184 -5.89 20.79 27.32
N LYS A 185 -4.93 19.95 26.91
CA LYS A 185 -5.04 19.18 25.68
C LYS A 185 -6.32 18.33 25.69
N GLY A 186 -7.22 18.59 24.74
CA GLY A 186 -8.48 17.87 24.57
C GLY A 186 -9.71 18.60 25.13
N GLU A 187 -9.52 19.75 25.79
CA GLU A 187 -10.59 20.65 26.21
C GLU A 187 -10.74 21.80 25.20
N ALA A 188 -11.98 22.29 25.05
CA ALA A 188 -12.32 23.47 24.24
C ALA A 188 -11.57 23.54 22.89
N VAL A 189 -11.54 22.41 22.17
CA VAL A 189 -10.78 22.23 20.92
C VAL A 189 -11.20 23.19 19.80
N GLU A 190 -12.36 23.82 19.95
CA GLU A 190 -12.92 24.85 19.08
C GLU A 190 -12.44 26.27 19.40
N LEU A 191 -11.93 26.52 20.61
CA LEU A 191 -11.53 27.86 21.06
C LEU A 191 -10.09 28.16 20.69
N MET A 192 -9.86 28.50 19.42
CA MET A 192 -8.56 28.93 18.91
C MET A 192 -8.68 30.03 17.86
N THR A 193 -7.59 30.74 17.62
CA THR A 193 -7.52 31.76 16.55
C THR A 193 -7.13 31.17 15.20
N ALA A 194 -6.64 29.93 15.15
CA ALA A 194 -6.27 29.27 13.91
C ALA A 194 -7.45 28.62 13.20
N ILE A 195 -7.57 28.85 11.89
CA ILE A 195 -8.31 27.92 11.03
C ILE A 195 -7.48 26.66 10.84
N HIS A 196 -8.10 25.51 11.08
CA HIS A 196 -7.50 24.20 10.86
C HIS A 196 -7.12 23.96 9.40
N ALA A 197 -6.09 23.15 9.18
CA ALA A 197 -5.63 22.82 7.83
C ALA A 197 -6.76 22.17 7.00
N GLU A 198 -7.55 21.28 7.61
CA GLU A 198 -8.65 20.56 6.97
C GLU A 198 -9.78 21.52 6.56
N ALA A 199 -10.19 22.38 7.49
CA ALA A 199 -11.25 23.37 7.25
C ALA A 199 -10.81 24.40 6.21
N LYS A 200 -9.55 24.85 6.27
CA LYS A 200 -8.95 25.76 5.28
C LYS A 200 -8.91 25.10 3.91
N LEU A 201 -8.48 23.84 3.80
CA LEU A 201 -8.46 23.10 2.54
C LEU A 201 -9.85 23.06 1.89
N ILE A 202 -10.87 22.70 2.67
CA ILE A 202 -12.25 22.62 2.18
C ILE A 202 -12.77 24.01 1.76
N GLY A 203 -12.52 25.03 2.57
CA GLY A 203 -12.92 26.41 2.26
C GLY A 203 -12.22 26.97 1.01
N GLU A 204 -10.92 26.72 0.85
CA GLU A 204 -10.19 27.12 -0.35
C GLU A 204 -10.64 26.37 -1.60
N ALA A 205 -10.89 25.07 -1.48
CA ALA A 205 -11.42 24.26 -2.57
C ALA A 205 -12.79 24.77 -3.01
N ALA A 206 -13.70 25.05 -2.06
CA ALA A 206 -14.99 25.65 -2.33
C ALA A 206 -14.86 27.02 -3.03
N ARG A 207 -13.98 27.90 -2.52
CA ARG A 207 -13.68 29.21 -3.14
C ARG A 207 -13.17 29.08 -4.58
N LYS A 208 -12.36 28.05 -4.86
CA LYS A 208 -11.76 27.78 -6.17
C LYS A 208 -12.65 26.93 -7.10
N GLY A 209 -13.84 26.49 -6.65
CA GLY A 209 -14.71 25.59 -7.41
C GLY A 209 -14.13 24.19 -7.61
N LEU A 210 -13.23 23.75 -6.73
CA LEU A 210 -12.59 22.43 -6.79
C LEU A 210 -13.45 21.41 -6.04
N SER A 211 -14.01 20.43 -6.76
CA SER A 211 -14.71 19.31 -6.12
C SER A 211 -13.71 18.44 -5.34
N LEU A 212 -14.03 18.13 -4.09
CA LEU A 212 -13.29 17.21 -3.20
C LEU A 212 -13.92 15.80 -3.14
N GLU A 213 -15.06 15.62 -3.81
CA GLU A 213 -15.75 14.34 -3.82
C GLU A 213 -14.86 13.23 -4.39
N GLY A 214 -14.81 12.10 -3.68
CA GLY A 214 -14.02 10.93 -4.03
C GLY A 214 -12.50 11.12 -3.93
N THR A 215 -12.02 12.24 -3.38
CA THR A 215 -10.58 12.50 -3.24
C THR A 215 -10.01 11.85 -1.99
N GLU A 216 -8.69 11.68 -1.98
CA GLU A 216 -7.93 11.19 -0.84
C GLU A 216 -7.35 12.38 -0.06
N LEU A 217 -7.53 12.40 1.25
CA LEU A 217 -7.03 13.45 2.12
C LEU A 217 -5.87 12.91 2.97
N PHE A 218 -4.75 13.62 2.99
CA PHE A 218 -3.57 13.30 3.78
C PHE A 218 -3.37 14.38 4.84
N LEU A 219 -3.35 13.99 6.10
CA LEU A 219 -3.26 14.87 7.27
C LEU A 219 -2.06 14.51 8.14
N THR A 220 -1.32 15.49 8.63
CA THR A 220 -0.26 15.20 9.62
C THR A 220 -0.84 14.68 10.93
N ASP A 221 -2.00 15.19 11.33
CA ASP A 221 -2.70 14.86 12.57
C ASP A 221 -4.12 14.37 12.27
N PHE A 222 -4.63 13.46 13.09
CA PHE A 222 -6.02 13.03 13.03
C PHE A 222 -6.97 14.23 13.22
N PRO A 223 -8.03 14.37 12.40
CA PRO A 223 -8.86 15.56 12.41
C PRO A 223 -9.68 15.67 13.69
N CYS A 224 -9.87 16.90 14.17
CA CYS A 224 -10.77 17.15 15.30
C CYS A 224 -12.24 16.82 14.93
N PRO A 225 -13.16 16.66 15.91
CA PRO A 225 -14.56 16.30 15.61
C PRO A 225 -15.25 17.24 14.63
N THR A 226 -14.96 18.54 14.67
CA THR A 226 -15.50 19.53 13.72
C THR A 226 -14.96 19.31 12.31
N CYS A 227 -13.65 19.11 12.17
CA CYS A 227 -13.02 18.84 10.88
C CYS A 227 -13.48 17.49 10.30
N ALA A 228 -13.66 16.46 11.14
CA ALA A 228 -14.20 15.18 10.73
C ALA A 228 -15.61 15.30 10.10
N LYS A 229 -16.47 16.16 10.66
CA LYS A 229 -17.80 16.46 10.10
C LYS A 229 -17.70 17.17 8.75
N LEU A 230 -16.78 18.12 8.61
CA LEU A 230 -16.53 18.80 7.34
C LEU A 230 -15.98 17.85 6.27
N ILE A 231 -15.05 16.97 6.63
CA ILE A 231 -14.48 15.95 5.74
C ILE A 231 -15.57 14.99 5.27
N ALA A 232 -16.42 14.51 6.18
CA ALA A 232 -17.57 13.68 5.84
C ALA A 232 -18.54 14.39 4.89
N ALA A 233 -18.85 15.65 5.15
CA ALA A 233 -19.74 16.45 4.28
C ALA A 233 -19.12 16.79 2.91
N ALA A 234 -17.80 16.84 2.81
CA ALA A 234 -17.07 17.06 1.56
C ALA A 234 -16.88 15.78 0.73
N SER A 235 -17.36 14.62 1.21
CA SER A 235 -17.35 13.34 0.51
C SER A 235 -15.96 12.86 0.08
N PHE A 236 -14.95 13.02 0.95
CA PHE A 236 -13.64 12.40 0.74
C PHE A 236 -13.77 10.87 0.76
N ALA A 237 -13.04 10.18 -0.12
CA ALA A 237 -13.05 8.71 -0.15
C ALA A 237 -12.19 8.12 0.98
N LYS A 238 -11.04 8.75 1.26
CA LYS A 238 -10.05 8.24 2.21
C LYS A 238 -9.43 9.38 3.00
N VAL A 239 -9.08 9.10 4.25
CA VAL A 239 -8.28 9.96 5.13
C VAL A 239 -7.07 9.17 5.61
N TYR A 240 -5.90 9.61 5.19
CA TYR A 240 -4.61 9.17 5.69
C TYR A 240 -4.16 10.12 6.79
N TYR A 241 -3.67 9.60 7.92
CA TYR A 241 -3.10 10.42 8.97
C TYR A 241 -1.85 9.79 9.61
N GLN A 242 -0.99 10.62 10.21
CA GLN A 242 0.28 10.16 10.79
C GLN A 242 0.30 10.22 12.33
N HIS A 243 -0.22 11.30 12.92
CA HIS A 243 -0.16 11.56 14.36
C HIS A 243 -1.54 11.75 14.97
N GLY A 244 -1.62 11.68 16.30
CA GLY A 244 -2.86 11.80 17.04
C GLY A 244 -3.62 10.48 17.16
N TYR A 245 -4.67 10.51 17.99
CA TYR A 245 -5.54 9.37 18.23
C TYR A 245 -6.95 9.72 17.80
N THR A 246 -7.73 8.69 17.46
CA THR A 246 -9.13 8.85 17.09
C THR A 246 -9.91 9.32 18.31
N MET A 247 -10.57 10.47 18.18
CA MET A 247 -11.63 10.85 19.12
C MET A 247 -12.89 10.07 18.73
N LEU A 248 -13.58 9.47 19.71
CA LEU A 248 -14.75 8.60 19.50
C LEU A 248 -15.81 9.20 18.55
N ASP A 249 -16.03 10.52 18.58
CA ASP A 249 -16.96 11.20 17.67
C ASP A 249 -16.44 11.26 16.22
N GLY A 250 -15.19 11.68 16.03
CA GLY A 250 -14.62 11.90 14.70
C GLY A 250 -14.52 10.63 13.85
N GLU A 251 -14.07 9.53 14.45
CA GLU A 251 -13.97 8.24 13.75
C GLU A 251 -15.34 7.70 13.33
N ARG A 252 -16.33 7.78 14.23
CA ARG A 252 -17.72 7.36 13.94
C ARG A 252 -18.34 8.17 12.81
N VAL A 253 -18.12 9.49 12.81
CA VAL A 253 -18.60 10.39 11.76
C VAL A 253 -18.01 10.00 10.41
N LEU A 254 -16.68 9.87 10.32
CA LEU A 254 -16.00 9.50 9.08
C LEU A 254 -16.45 8.12 8.57
N LYS A 255 -16.52 7.11 9.44
CA LYS A 255 -17.01 5.77 9.09
C LYS A 255 -18.46 5.78 8.62
N SER A 256 -19.33 6.56 9.25
CA SER A 256 -20.74 6.66 8.87
C SER A 256 -20.95 7.26 7.47
N ALA A 257 -20.01 8.08 7.01
CA ALA A 257 -20.00 8.66 5.68
C ALA A 257 -19.25 7.80 4.64
N GLY A 258 -18.79 6.60 5.02
CA GLY A 258 -18.06 5.69 4.13
C GLY A 258 -16.61 6.11 3.85
N VAL A 259 -16.04 7.02 4.66
CA VAL A 259 -14.65 7.45 4.52
C VAL A 259 -13.72 6.39 5.09
N GLU A 260 -12.79 5.87 4.28
CA GLU A 260 -11.76 4.93 4.73
C GLU A 260 -10.70 5.68 5.56
N ILE A 261 -10.40 5.18 6.76
CA ILE A 261 -9.46 5.81 7.69
C ILE A 261 -8.18 4.96 7.74
N ILE A 262 -7.05 5.54 7.36
CA ILE A 262 -5.78 4.83 7.25
C ILE A 262 -4.73 5.55 8.10
N ASN A 263 -4.17 4.83 9.06
CA ASN A 263 -3.07 5.34 9.86
C ASN A 263 -1.73 4.94 9.22
N LEU A 264 -0.87 5.91 8.94
CA LEU A 264 0.46 5.73 8.35
C LEU A 264 1.58 5.69 9.40
N THR A 265 1.27 5.48 10.69
CA THR A 265 2.33 5.35 11.70
C THR A 265 3.23 4.16 11.37
N LYS A 266 4.54 4.40 11.42
CA LYS A 266 5.58 3.35 11.48
C LYS A 266 5.72 2.83 12.89
#